data_AF-A0A0B1T133-F1
#
_entry.id   AF-A0A0B1T133-F1
#
_cell.length_a   1.000
_cell.length_b   1.000
_cell.length_c   1.000
_cell.angle_alpha   90.00
_cell.angle_beta   90.00
_cell.angle_gamma   90.00
#
_symmetry.space_group_name_H-M   'P 1'
#
loop_
_entity.id
_entity.type
_entity.pdbx_description
1 polymer ?
#
loop_
_entity_poly.entity_id
_entity_poly.type
_entity_poly.pdbx_seq_one_letter_code
_entity_poly.pdbx_strand_id
1 'polypeptide(L)'
;MDEIRDQSKWYAVLGIVIFTAGVLLAFALLWVRMKLPGSLPPPPYELGRKSEDVLSAICIGFSELKQRRKDLKLLVCLTGPNPAFSILVSSPTFISALADESSAYLKKFSFDGIDIDWEFPTWSRDAHATDRAKFPLLLKALRQKYGAEFLITLAGAGPPTIAKTAYDVSSFNKYVDLVQVMNYDYHIFSAFFPFVGFNAPLRKIKGELAEAALMNS
;
A
#
# COMPACT_ATOMS: atom_id res chain seq x y z
N MET A 1 -21.57 -21.07 -11.97
CA MET A 1 -21.48 -21.88 -10.75
C MET A 1 -20.02 -21.80 -10.30
N ASP A 2 -19.78 -20.70 -9.58
CA ASP A 2 -18.65 -20.28 -8.75
C ASP A 2 -17.41 -21.20 -8.66
N GLU A 3 -16.37 -20.84 -9.42
CA GLU A 3 -15.00 -21.11 -8.99
C GLU A 3 -14.62 -20.06 -7.94
N ILE A 4 -14.82 -20.44 -6.67
CA ILE A 4 -14.23 -19.76 -5.53
C ILE A 4 -12.71 -19.86 -5.70
N ARG A 5 -12.11 -18.77 -6.20
CA ARG A 5 -10.66 -18.55 -6.20
C ARG A 5 -10.13 -18.78 -4.78
N ASP A 6 -9.32 -19.81 -4.63
CA ASP A 6 -8.56 -20.11 -3.42
C ASP A 6 -7.77 -18.87 -2.96
N GLN A 7 -8.28 -18.19 -1.93
CA GLN A 7 -7.69 -16.99 -1.31
C GLN A 7 -6.66 -17.32 -0.21
N SER A 8 -6.20 -18.57 -0.10
CA SER A 8 -5.19 -18.97 0.90
C SER A 8 -3.75 -18.53 0.58
N LYS A 9 -3.56 -17.74 -0.48
CA LYS A 9 -2.25 -17.30 -0.97
C LYS A 9 -2.15 -15.79 -0.84
N TRP A 10 -1.18 -15.35 -0.05
CA TRP A 10 -0.88 -13.95 0.22
C TRP A 10 -0.25 -13.26 -1.01
N TYR A 11 -0.56 -11.98 -1.18
CA TYR A 11 -0.04 -11.13 -2.25
C TYR A 11 0.58 -9.89 -1.59
N ALA A 12 1.87 -9.63 -1.86
CA ALA A 12 2.51 -8.36 -1.54
C ALA A 12 2.99 -7.77 -2.86
N VAL A 13 2.38 -6.69 -3.31
CA VAL A 13 2.85 -5.95 -4.49
C VAL A 13 4.03 -5.10 -4.05
N LEU A 14 5.14 -5.17 -4.78
CA LEU A 14 6.27 -4.27 -4.58
C LEU A 14 6.03 -3.03 -5.47
N GLY A 15 5.36 -2.02 -4.91
CA GLY A 15 5.40 -0.68 -5.50
C GLY A 15 6.71 -0.02 -5.10
N ILE A 16 7.41 0.64 -6.02
CA ILE A 16 8.56 1.46 -5.65
C ILE A 16 8.17 2.92 -5.78
N VAL A 17 8.23 3.60 -4.64
CA VAL A 17 7.91 5.01 -4.51
C VAL A 17 9.24 5.75 -4.44
N ILE A 18 9.47 6.66 -5.39
CA ILE A 18 10.72 7.43 -5.49
C ILE A 18 10.44 8.89 -5.13
N PHE A 19 11.14 9.41 -4.12
CA PHE A 19 11.10 10.83 -3.76
C PHE A 19 12.43 11.54 -4.01
N THR A 20 12.36 12.82 -4.39
CA THR A 20 13.43 13.82 -4.18
C THR A 20 12.85 15.02 -3.45
N ALA A 21 13.50 15.48 -2.37
CA ALA A 21 13.16 16.75 -1.72
C ALA A 21 11.65 16.94 -1.39
N GLY A 22 10.97 15.86 -0.95
CA GLY A 22 9.55 15.90 -0.59
C GLY A 22 8.57 15.85 -1.78
N VAL A 23 9.07 15.67 -3.01
CA VAL A 23 8.24 15.52 -4.21
C VAL A 23 8.31 14.08 -4.72
N LEU A 24 7.14 13.45 -4.88
CA LEU A 24 6.99 12.15 -5.52
C LEU A 24 7.36 12.27 -7.00
N LEU A 25 8.36 11.52 -7.45
CA LEU A 25 8.84 11.56 -8.84
C LEU A 25 8.22 10.47 -9.73
N ALA A 26 7.95 9.30 -9.16
CA ALA A 26 7.39 8.17 -9.89
C ALA A 26 6.79 7.14 -8.93
N PHE A 27 5.71 6.51 -9.39
CA PHE A 27 5.09 5.33 -8.81
C PHE A 27 5.19 4.21 -9.83
N ALA A 28 5.94 3.15 -9.51
CA ALA A 28 6.03 1.96 -10.34
C ALA A 28 5.40 0.79 -9.59
N LEU A 29 4.22 0.34 -10.03
CA LEU A 29 3.60 -0.89 -9.56
C LEU A 29 4.26 -2.07 -10.28
N LEU A 30 4.97 -2.91 -9.53
CA LEU A 30 5.34 -4.22 -10.02
C LEU A 30 4.66 -5.30 -9.19
N TRP A 31 3.77 -6.04 -9.85
CA TRP A 31 3.15 -7.22 -9.27
C TRP A 31 4.22 -8.30 -9.11
N VAL A 32 4.61 -8.62 -7.88
CA VAL A 32 5.47 -9.77 -7.64
C VAL A 32 4.96 -10.67 -6.55
N ARG A 33 5.02 -11.97 -6.82
CA ARG A 33 4.47 -13.03 -5.97
C ARG A 33 5.55 -13.51 -5.01
N MET A 34 5.44 -13.16 -3.73
CA MET A 34 6.28 -13.71 -2.67
C MET A 34 5.58 -14.90 -2.01
N LYS A 35 6.35 -15.95 -1.67
CA LYS A 35 5.87 -17.15 -0.99
C LYS A 35 6.33 -17.10 0.47
N LEU A 36 5.41 -16.98 1.42
CA LEU A 36 5.72 -17.12 2.85
C LEU A 36 5.80 -18.61 3.24
N PRO A 37 6.54 -18.96 4.31
CA PRO A 37 6.69 -20.34 4.76
C PRO A 37 5.34 -20.95 5.14
N GLY A 38 4.99 -22.11 4.57
CA GLY A 38 3.79 -22.86 4.93
C GLY A 38 2.82 -23.20 3.79
N SER A 39 3.11 -22.86 2.53
CA SER A 39 2.24 -23.22 1.40
C SER A 39 2.78 -24.39 0.56
N LEU A 40 1.89 -25.36 0.27
CA LEU A 40 2.09 -26.53 -0.59
C LEU A 40 2.80 -26.19 -1.93
N PRO A 41 3.50 -27.16 -2.55
CA PRO A 41 4.20 -26.91 -3.81
C PRO A 41 3.22 -26.51 -4.92
N PRO A 42 3.60 -25.58 -5.81
CA PRO A 42 2.74 -25.17 -6.91
C PRO A 42 2.60 -26.30 -7.95
N PRO A 43 1.48 -26.33 -8.72
CA PRO A 43 1.30 -27.28 -9.81
C PRO A 43 2.37 -27.09 -10.91
N PRO A 44 2.65 -28.15 -11.70
CA PRO A 44 3.90 -28.33 -12.44
C PRO A 44 4.10 -27.44 -13.69
N TYR A 45 3.43 -26.30 -13.83
CA TYR A 45 3.47 -25.50 -15.07
C TYR A 45 3.68 -23.98 -14.93
N GLU A 46 4.18 -23.44 -13.81
CA GLU A 46 4.55 -22.01 -13.76
C GLU A 46 6.02 -21.74 -14.19
N LEU A 47 6.17 -20.78 -15.11
CA LEU A 47 7.33 -20.36 -15.91
C LEU A 47 8.71 -20.34 -15.21
N GLY A 48 9.73 -20.74 -15.98
CA GLY A 48 11.15 -20.74 -15.64
C GLY A 48 11.81 -19.35 -15.51
N ARG A 49 11.84 -18.84 -14.28
CA ARG A 49 12.90 -18.10 -13.55
C ARG A 49 12.29 -17.83 -12.19
N LYS A 50 12.95 -18.19 -11.08
CA LYS A 50 12.32 -18.06 -9.75
C LYS A 50 11.94 -16.59 -9.53
N SER A 51 10.70 -16.31 -9.13
CA SER A 51 10.19 -14.94 -8.92
C SER A 51 11.07 -14.11 -7.96
N GLU A 52 11.76 -14.79 -7.06
CA GLU A 52 12.75 -14.23 -6.13
C GLU A 52 13.99 -13.63 -6.84
N ASP A 53 14.42 -14.22 -7.96
CA ASP A 53 15.57 -13.74 -8.74
C ASP A 53 15.24 -12.42 -9.45
N VAL A 54 14.01 -12.30 -9.96
CA VAL A 54 13.53 -11.09 -10.63
C VAL A 54 13.36 -9.94 -9.62
N LEU A 55 12.75 -10.23 -8.46
CA LEU A 55 12.64 -9.25 -7.37
C LEU A 55 13.99 -8.74 -6.91
N SER A 56 14.92 -9.66 -6.69
CA SER A 56 16.25 -9.33 -6.22
C SER A 56 16.97 -8.47 -7.25
N ALA A 57 16.88 -8.79 -8.54
CA ALA A 57 17.48 -7.99 -9.61
C ALA A 57 16.92 -6.56 -9.66
N ILE A 58 15.61 -6.41 -9.49
CA ILE A 58 14.96 -5.09 -9.50
C ILE A 58 15.40 -4.28 -8.29
N CYS A 59 15.38 -4.87 -7.10
CA CYS A 59 15.82 -4.19 -5.88
C CYS A 59 17.29 -3.78 -5.97
N ILE A 60 18.16 -4.63 -6.51
CA ILE A 60 19.57 -4.30 -6.78
C ILE A 60 19.67 -3.09 -7.72
N GLY A 61 18.90 -3.08 -8.82
CA GLY A 61 18.89 -1.93 -9.75
C GLY A 61 18.48 -0.61 -9.08
N PHE A 62 17.53 -0.65 -8.15
CA PHE A 62 17.15 0.52 -7.35
C PHE A 62 18.23 0.92 -6.34
N SER A 63 18.88 -0.05 -5.67
CA SER A 63 20.03 0.23 -4.81
C SER A 63 21.17 0.91 -5.61
N GLU A 64 21.44 0.47 -6.83
CA GLU A 64 22.44 1.08 -7.72
C GLU A 64 22.06 2.51 -8.13
N LEU A 65 20.77 2.77 -8.41
CA LEU A 65 20.29 4.12 -8.68
C LEU A 65 20.56 5.05 -7.50
N LYS A 66 20.29 4.59 -6.27
CA LYS A 66 20.59 5.33 -5.04
C LYS A 66 22.09 5.54 -4.83
N GLN A 67 22.95 4.64 -5.30
CA GLN A 67 24.40 4.87 -5.27
C GLN A 67 24.82 6.06 -6.15
N ARG A 68 24.14 6.27 -7.28
CA ARG A 68 24.40 7.41 -8.18
C ARG A 68 23.73 8.70 -7.69
N ARG A 69 22.60 8.57 -6.98
CA ARG A 69 21.80 9.67 -6.46
C ARG A 69 21.49 9.46 -4.98
N LYS A 70 22.44 9.84 -4.13
CA LYS A 70 22.39 9.66 -2.67
C LYS A 70 21.29 10.49 -1.99
N ASP A 71 20.74 11.47 -2.70
CA ASP A 71 19.62 12.32 -2.29
C ASP A 71 18.26 11.63 -2.44
N LEU A 72 18.17 10.54 -3.20
CA LEU A 72 16.92 9.80 -3.37
C LEU A 72 16.50 9.07 -2.09
N LYS A 73 15.20 9.14 -1.82
CA LYS A 73 14.53 8.25 -0.89
C LYS A 73 13.76 7.19 -1.67
N LEU A 74 14.09 5.93 -1.40
CA LEU A 74 13.46 4.76 -2.02
C LEU A 74 12.67 4.02 -0.97
N LEU A 75 11.37 3.81 -1.23
CA LEU A 75 10.50 3.07 -0.33
C LEU A 75 9.95 1.83 -1.01
N VAL A 76 9.73 0.81 -0.21
CA VAL A 76 8.98 -0.38 -0.60
C VAL A 76 7.52 -0.16 -0.24
N CYS A 77 6.64 -0.17 -1.22
CA CYS A 77 5.20 -0.12 -0.99
C CYS A 77 4.68 -1.52 -0.68
N LEU A 78 3.91 -1.64 0.39
CA LEU A 78 3.12 -2.81 0.74
C LEU A 78 1.68 -2.55 0.32
N THR A 79 1.21 -3.29 -0.68
CA THR A 79 -0.19 -3.28 -1.13
C THR A 79 -0.68 -4.69 -1.47
N GLY A 80 -2.00 -4.87 -1.49
CA GLY A 80 -2.68 -6.17 -1.57
C GLY A 80 -4.18 -6.05 -1.29
N PRO A 81 -4.95 -7.14 -1.47
CA PRO A 81 -6.40 -7.11 -1.27
C PRO A 81 -6.77 -6.96 0.21
N ASN A 82 -7.94 -6.38 0.51
CA ASN A 82 -8.39 -6.13 1.89
C ASN A 82 -8.31 -7.36 2.80
N PRO A 83 -8.77 -8.57 2.39
CA PRO A 83 -8.66 -9.76 3.22
C PRO A 83 -7.23 -10.07 3.70
N ALA A 84 -6.21 -9.80 2.85
CA ALA A 84 -4.83 -10.01 3.25
C ALA A 84 -4.45 -9.05 4.38
N PHE A 85 -4.71 -7.75 4.23
CA PHE A 85 -4.46 -6.80 5.31
C PHE A 85 -5.27 -7.11 6.58
N SER A 86 -6.55 -7.49 6.45
CA SER A 86 -7.39 -7.86 7.59
C SER A 86 -6.81 -9.04 8.37
N ILE A 87 -6.27 -10.06 7.68
CA ILE A 87 -5.60 -11.19 8.34
C ILE A 87 -4.27 -10.74 8.95
N LEU A 88 -3.46 -9.96 8.24
CA LEU A 88 -2.20 -9.41 8.77
C LEU A 88 -2.42 -8.70 10.10
N VAL A 89 -3.42 -7.82 10.18
CA VAL A 89 -3.70 -7.04 11.40
C VAL A 89 -4.55 -7.80 12.43
N SER A 90 -4.97 -9.03 12.14
CA SER A 90 -5.76 -9.86 13.06
C SER A 90 -4.96 -10.43 14.23
N SER A 91 -3.62 -10.49 14.09
CA SER A 91 -2.72 -11.13 15.04
C SER A 91 -1.51 -10.25 15.34
N PRO A 92 -1.19 -9.97 16.62
CA PRO A 92 0.05 -9.30 17.00
C PRO A 92 1.30 -10.03 16.49
N THR A 93 1.25 -11.36 16.39
CA THR A 93 2.35 -12.18 15.87
C THR A 93 2.61 -11.89 14.39
N PHE A 94 1.56 -11.76 13.58
CA PHE A 94 1.70 -11.46 12.15
C PHE A 94 2.19 -10.03 11.92
N ILE A 95 1.66 -9.07 12.71
CA ILE A 95 2.14 -7.69 12.69
C ILE A 95 3.65 -7.63 13.02
N SER A 96 4.08 -8.32 14.10
CA SER A 96 5.49 -8.35 14.50
C SER A 96 6.37 -8.99 13.43
N ALA A 97 5.94 -10.13 12.88
CA ALA A 97 6.67 -10.82 11.82
C ALA A 97 6.86 -9.92 10.59
N LEU A 98 5.80 -9.23 10.14
CA LEU A 98 5.92 -8.28 9.04
C LEU A 98 6.90 -7.15 9.37
N ALA A 99 6.83 -6.56 10.56
CA ALA A 99 7.74 -5.49 10.97
C ALA A 99 9.20 -5.96 10.98
N ASP A 100 9.46 -7.17 11.48
CA ASP A 100 10.79 -7.77 11.51
C ASP A 100 11.33 -8.07 10.10
N GLU A 101 10.54 -8.75 9.27
CA GLU A 101 10.92 -9.15 7.92
C GLU A 101 11.12 -7.93 7.02
N SER A 102 10.20 -6.96 7.07
CA SER A 102 10.32 -5.72 6.29
C SER A 102 11.55 -4.91 6.72
N SER A 103 11.83 -4.77 8.01
CA SER A 103 13.06 -4.09 8.47
C SER A 103 14.32 -4.76 7.93
N ALA A 104 14.38 -6.10 7.97
CA ALA A 104 15.50 -6.86 7.41
C ALA A 104 15.63 -6.66 5.89
N TYR A 105 14.50 -6.62 5.18
CA TYR A 105 14.45 -6.39 3.74
C TYR A 105 14.94 -4.99 3.36
N LEU A 106 14.46 -3.96 4.06
CA LEU A 106 14.87 -2.58 3.86
C LEU A 106 16.39 -2.42 4.05
N LYS A 107 16.96 -3.05 5.10
CA LYS A 107 18.40 -3.09 5.35
C LYS A 107 19.16 -3.77 4.21
N LYS A 108 18.71 -4.95 3.80
CA LYS A 108 19.36 -5.76 2.76
C LYS A 108 19.51 -5.00 1.44
N PHE A 109 18.50 -4.24 1.04
CA PHE A 109 18.49 -3.53 -0.25
C PHE A 109 18.68 -2.02 -0.12
N SER A 110 19.06 -1.53 1.07
CA SER A 110 19.32 -0.11 1.32
C SER A 110 18.14 0.82 1.00
N PHE A 111 16.91 0.36 1.20
CA PHE A 111 15.71 1.19 1.13
C PHE A 111 15.60 2.08 2.36
N ASP A 112 14.95 3.23 2.21
CA ASP A 112 14.77 4.24 3.27
C ASP A 112 13.51 4.04 4.09
N GLY A 113 12.58 3.18 3.65
CA GLY A 113 11.31 3.04 4.35
C GLY A 113 10.29 2.16 3.65
N ILE A 114 9.13 2.06 4.30
CA ILE A 114 7.96 1.36 3.80
C ILE A 114 6.84 2.38 3.51
N ASP A 115 6.11 2.15 2.43
CA ASP A 115 4.87 2.84 2.10
C ASP A 115 3.71 1.85 2.28
N ILE A 116 2.65 2.22 3.02
CA ILE A 116 1.50 1.35 3.24
C ILE A 116 0.34 1.82 2.37
N ASP A 117 -0.06 0.99 1.43
CA ASP A 117 -1.17 1.25 0.53
C ASP A 117 -2.24 0.17 0.73
N TRP A 118 -3.14 0.43 1.69
CA TRP A 118 -4.28 -0.42 2.01
C TRP A 118 -5.57 0.27 1.55
N GLU A 119 -6.16 -0.26 0.47
CA GLU A 119 -7.36 0.29 -0.17
C GLU A 119 -8.64 -0.58 0.00
N PHE A 120 -9.59 -0.22 0.85
CA PHE A 120 -9.42 0.60 2.04
C PHE A 120 -10.01 -0.16 3.23
N PRO A 121 -9.39 -0.08 4.42
CA PRO A 121 -9.97 -0.71 5.60
C PRO A 121 -11.41 -0.24 5.78
N THR A 122 -12.33 -1.15 6.06
CA THR A 122 -13.78 -0.91 6.29
C THR A 122 -14.62 -0.33 5.13
N TRP A 123 -14.04 -0.04 3.96
CA TRP A 123 -14.78 0.64 2.87
C TRP A 123 -15.45 -0.31 1.89
N SER A 124 -14.73 -1.37 1.47
CA SER A 124 -15.18 -2.28 0.43
C SER A 124 -15.88 -3.52 1.02
N ARG A 125 -16.60 -4.26 0.16
CA ARG A 125 -17.36 -5.46 0.56
C ARG A 125 -16.48 -6.57 1.15
N ASP A 126 -15.23 -6.63 0.74
CA ASP A 126 -14.22 -7.59 1.19
C ASP A 126 -13.40 -7.10 2.39
N ALA A 127 -13.67 -5.91 2.92
CA ALA A 127 -13.03 -5.37 4.12
C ALA A 127 -13.83 -5.71 5.40
N HIS A 128 -13.14 -5.81 6.54
CA HIS A 128 -13.78 -6.10 7.82
C HIS A 128 -14.01 -4.83 8.63
N ALA A 129 -15.16 -4.73 9.32
CA ALA A 129 -15.50 -3.58 10.15
C ALA A 129 -14.48 -3.30 11.28
N THR A 130 -13.71 -4.31 11.69
CA THR A 130 -12.65 -4.16 12.71
C THR A 130 -11.37 -3.52 12.20
N ASP A 131 -11.19 -3.40 10.88
CA ASP A 131 -9.90 -3.05 10.27
C ASP A 131 -9.46 -1.64 10.63
N ARG A 132 -10.41 -0.68 10.69
CA ARG A 132 -10.14 0.69 11.13
C ARG A 132 -9.46 0.76 12.49
N ALA A 133 -9.91 -0.06 13.45
CA ALA A 133 -9.37 -0.07 14.80
C ALA A 133 -8.03 -0.84 14.89
N LYS A 134 -7.78 -1.76 13.96
CA LYS A 134 -6.57 -2.59 13.93
C LYS A 134 -5.44 -1.98 13.11
N PHE A 135 -5.74 -1.16 12.11
CA PHE A 135 -4.71 -0.51 11.28
C PHE A 135 -3.70 0.30 12.11
N PRO A 136 -4.09 1.08 13.14
CA PRO A 136 -3.15 1.75 14.04
C PRO A 136 -2.18 0.81 14.77
N LEU A 137 -2.56 -0.46 14.99
CA LEU A 137 -1.69 -1.45 15.64
C LEU A 137 -0.52 -1.82 14.74
N LEU A 138 -0.76 -1.95 13.43
CA LEU A 138 0.29 -2.16 12.44
C LEU A 138 1.25 -0.97 12.39
N LEU A 139 0.71 0.25 12.26
CA LEU A 139 1.52 1.48 12.20
C LEU A 139 2.37 1.66 13.46
N LYS A 140 1.80 1.39 14.64
CA LYS A 140 2.52 1.42 15.91
C LYS A 140 3.67 0.42 15.94
N ALA A 141 3.43 -0.83 15.53
CA ALA A 141 4.46 -1.87 15.53
C ALA A 141 5.60 -1.57 14.55
N LEU A 142 5.27 -1.08 13.34
CA LEU A 142 6.26 -0.62 12.37
C LEU A 142 7.11 0.50 12.97
N ARG A 143 6.48 1.53 13.57
CA ARG A 143 7.24 2.64 14.20
C ARG A 143 8.12 2.17 15.34
N GLN A 144 7.62 1.25 16.18
CA GLN A 144 8.42 0.67 17.27
C GLN A 144 9.64 -0.11 16.74
N LYS A 145 9.47 -0.85 15.64
CA LYS A 145 10.56 -1.62 15.03
C LYS A 145 11.56 -0.73 14.28
N TYR A 146 11.07 0.27 13.56
CA TYR A 146 11.87 1.09 12.65
C TYR A 146 12.55 2.25 13.37
N GLY A 147 11.99 2.71 14.49
CA GLY A 147 12.47 3.90 15.18
C GLY A 147 12.50 5.10 14.23
N ALA A 148 13.61 5.83 14.24
CA ALA A 148 13.88 6.91 13.30
C ALA A 148 14.74 6.46 12.09
N GLU A 149 15.09 5.17 12.01
CA GLU A 149 15.97 4.63 10.96
C GLU A 149 15.25 4.58 9.60
N PHE A 150 13.98 4.16 9.60
CA PHE A 150 13.19 4.02 8.38
C PHE A 150 11.95 4.90 8.39
N LEU A 151 11.64 5.42 7.21
CA LEU A 151 10.40 6.14 6.93
C LEU A 151 9.21 5.16 6.91
N ILE A 152 8.07 5.64 7.38
CA ILE A 152 6.77 5.01 7.23
C ILE A 152 5.88 6.03 6.53
N THR A 153 5.47 5.72 5.31
CA THR A 153 4.51 6.53 4.57
C THR A 153 3.23 5.73 4.33
N LEU A 154 2.15 6.39 3.93
CA LEU A 154 0.93 5.71 3.53
C LEU A 154 0.23 6.41 2.38
N ALA A 155 -0.40 5.63 1.52
CA ALA A 155 -1.37 6.10 0.54
C ALA A 155 -2.74 6.22 1.22
N GLY A 156 -3.24 7.45 1.34
CA GLY A 156 -4.50 7.76 2.01
C GLY A 156 -5.59 8.10 0.99
N ALA A 157 -6.81 7.62 1.22
CA ALA A 157 -7.95 7.97 0.37
C ALA A 157 -8.14 9.50 0.26
N GLY A 158 -8.24 10.01 -0.97
CA GLY A 158 -8.65 11.39 -1.25
C GLY A 158 -10.11 11.69 -0.88
N PRO A 159 -11.09 10.82 -1.20
CA PRO A 159 -12.49 11.09 -0.86
C PRO A 159 -12.72 11.18 0.66
N PRO A 160 -13.31 12.29 1.18
CA PRO A 160 -13.48 12.49 2.62
C PRO A 160 -14.32 11.43 3.32
N THR A 161 -15.34 10.88 2.66
CA THR A 161 -16.17 9.79 3.21
C THR A 161 -15.38 8.52 3.46
N ILE A 162 -14.52 8.13 2.51
CA ILE A 162 -13.63 6.99 2.66
C ILE A 162 -12.66 7.25 3.80
N ALA A 163 -11.97 8.40 3.78
CA ALA A 163 -10.97 8.71 4.80
C ALA A 163 -11.56 8.70 6.23
N LYS A 164 -12.76 9.26 6.41
CA LYS A 164 -13.45 9.30 7.71
C LYS A 164 -13.88 7.92 8.20
N THR A 165 -14.24 7.03 7.27
CA THR A 165 -14.71 5.68 7.58
C THR A 165 -13.53 4.74 7.81
N ALA A 166 -12.51 4.80 6.96
CA ALA A 166 -11.41 3.86 6.90
C ALA A 166 -10.35 4.09 7.99
N TYR A 167 -10.15 5.33 8.42
CA TYR A 167 -8.96 5.69 9.19
C TYR A 167 -9.25 6.25 10.58
N ASP A 168 -8.31 6.00 11.49
CA ASP A 168 -8.06 6.84 12.65
C ASP A 168 -6.88 7.78 12.31
N VAL A 169 -7.20 8.95 11.77
CA VAL A 169 -6.19 9.94 11.32
C VAL A 169 -5.27 10.38 12.46
N SER A 170 -5.73 10.32 13.71
CA SER A 170 -4.89 10.68 14.86
C SER A 170 -3.70 9.72 15.04
N SER A 171 -3.84 8.47 14.58
CA SER A 171 -2.76 7.49 14.59
C SER A 171 -1.68 7.80 13.56
N PHE A 172 -2.03 8.45 12.44
CA PHE A 172 -1.08 8.79 11.40
C PHE A 172 -0.06 9.81 11.92
N ASN A 173 -0.54 10.87 12.58
CA ASN A 173 0.31 11.88 13.21
C ASN A 173 1.28 11.31 14.27
N LYS A 174 1.02 10.12 14.80
CA LYS A 174 1.87 9.47 15.82
C LYS A 174 2.95 8.58 15.23
N TYR A 175 2.68 7.96 14.08
CA TYR A 175 3.47 6.82 13.61
C TYR A 175 4.00 6.97 12.19
N VAL A 176 3.47 7.90 11.39
CA VAL A 176 3.69 8.01 9.95
C VAL A 176 4.41 9.33 9.66
N ASP A 177 5.42 9.28 8.78
CA ASP A 177 6.22 10.46 8.39
C ASP A 177 5.53 11.28 7.30
N LEU A 178 4.83 10.62 6.37
CA LEU A 178 4.14 11.26 5.25
C LEU A 178 2.87 10.50 4.86
N VAL A 179 1.79 11.24 4.63
CA VAL A 179 0.57 10.74 4.00
C VAL A 179 0.53 11.22 2.55
N GLN A 180 0.54 10.28 1.62
CA GLN A 180 0.35 10.52 0.19
C GLN A 180 -1.15 10.45 -0.10
N VAL A 181 -1.83 11.59 -0.19
CA VAL A 181 -3.27 11.60 -0.44
C VAL A 181 -3.51 11.30 -1.93
N MET A 182 -4.31 10.25 -2.19
CA MET A 182 -4.67 9.81 -3.53
C MET A 182 -5.76 10.71 -4.11
N ASN A 183 -5.34 11.92 -4.48
CA ASN A 183 -6.20 12.96 -5.06
C ASN A 183 -6.44 12.74 -6.55
N TYR A 184 -6.88 11.54 -6.89
CA TYR A 184 -7.21 11.08 -8.24
C TYR A 184 -8.31 10.02 -8.14
N ASP A 185 -8.79 9.54 -9.29
CA ASP A 185 -9.86 8.53 -9.39
C ASP A 185 -11.21 8.97 -8.78
N TYR A 186 -11.46 10.28 -8.75
CA TYR A 186 -12.69 10.85 -8.19
C TYR A 186 -13.93 10.56 -9.06
N HIS A 187 -13.75 10.43 -10.37
CA HIS A 187 -14.84 10.18 -11.31
C HIS A 187 -14.55 8.94 -12.14
N ILE A 188 -14.98 7.78 -11.62
CA ILE A 188 -14.91 6.50 -12.34
C ILE A 188 -16.28 6.21 -12.96
N PHE A 189 -16.29 6.05 -14.28
CA PHE A 189 -17.50 5.63 -14.98
C PHE A 189 -17.94 4.24 -14.50
N SER A 190 -19.20 4.09 -14.11
CA SER A 190 -19.79 2.78 -13.81
C SER A 190 -21.22 2.72 -14.30
N ALA A 191 -21.77 1.51 -14.48
CA ALA A 191 -23.17 1.34 -14.84
C ALA A 191 -24.13 1.97 -13.81
N PHE A 192 -23.70 2.07 -12.54
CA PHE A 192 -24.46 2.69 -11.45
C PHE A 192 -24.31 4.22 -11.42
N PHE A 193 -23.20 4.75 -11.94
CA PHE A 193 -22.90 6.18 -12.02
C PHE A 193 -22.43 6.50 -13.45
N PRO A 194 -23.35 6.57 -14.43
CA PRO A 194 -23.03 6.69 -15.86
C PRO A 194 -22.73 8.13 -16.27
N PHE A 195 -21.96 8.87 -15.45
CA PHE A 195 -21.48 10.20 -15.77
C PHE A 195 -19.96 10.18 -15.96
N VAL A 196 -19.47 11.09 -16.79
CA VAL A 196 -18.05 11.35 -16.96
C VAL A 196 -17.66 12.60 -16.18
N GLY A 197 -16.44 12.61 -15.66
CA GLY A 197 -15.86 13.74 -14.94
C GLY A 197 -14.34 13.74 -15.10
N PHE A 198 -13.68 14.77 -14.58
CA PHE A 198 -12.21 14.79 -14.57
C PHE A 198 -11.69 13.80 -13.53
N ASN A 199 -10.55 13.15 -13.77
CA ASN A 199 -10.02 12.19 -12.80
C ASN A 199 -9.59 12.84 -11.47
N ALA A 200 -8.98 14.02 -11.58
CA ALA A 200 -8.37 14.76 -10.47
C ALA A 200 -8.64 16.28 -10.59
N PRO A 201 -9.91 16.73 -10.57
CA PRO A 201 -10.23 18.16 -10.56
C PRO A 201 -9.66 18.87 -9.32
N LEU A 202 -8.90 19.94 -9.54
CA LEU A 202 -8.35 20.76 -8.46
C LEU A 202 -9.43 21.53 -7.67
N ARG A 203 -10.58 21.79 -8.30
CA ARG A 203 -11.70 22.52 -7.72
C ARG A 203 -13.00 21.91 -8.18
N LYS A 204 -14.01 22.01 -7.33
CA LYS A 204 -15.40 21.71 -7.67
C LYS A 204 -15.81 22.37 -8.99
N ILE A 205 -16.44 21.59 -9.85
CA ILE A 205 -17.00 22.03 -11.13
C ILE A 205 -18.44 22.48 -10.92
N LYS A 206 -18.87 23.46 -11.72
CA LYS A 206 -20.26 23.93 -11.70
C LYS A 206 -21.21 22.78 -12.05
N GLY A 207 -22.08 22.42 -11.13
CA GLY A 207 -23.05 21.32 -11.29
C GLY A 207 -22.75 20.08 -10.46
N GLU A 208 -21.55 19.97 -9.86
CA GLU A 208 -21.27 18.92 -8.89
C GLU A 208 -22.02 19.17 -7.58
N LEU A 209 -22.56 18.12 -7.00
CA LEU A 209 -23.34 18.16 -5.76
C LEU A 209 -22.88 17.03 -4.84
N ALA A 210 -23.18 17.17 -3.54
CA ALA A 210 -22.89 16.17 -2.52
C ALA A 210 -21.42 15.70 -2.56
N GLU A 211 -21.18 14.38 -2.50
CA GLU A 211 -19.84 13.82 -2.41
C GLU A 211 -18.95 14.21 -3.60
N ALA A 212 -19.50 14.28 -4.81
CA ALA A 212 -18.76 14.73 -5.99
C ALA A 212 -18.26 16.18 -5.87
N ALA A 213 -18.94 17.01 -5.08
CA ALA A 213 -18.48 18.37 -4.79
C ALA A 213 -17.42 18.43 -3.66
N LEU A 214 -17.40 17.42 -2.77
CA LEU A 214 -16.48 17.32 -1.62
C LEU A 214 -15.17 16.62 -1.99
N MET A 215 -15.16 15.84 -3.07
CA MET A 215 -13.96 15.20 -3.61
C MET A 215 -12.95 16.22 -4.20
N ASN A 216 -13.32 17.50 -4.31
CA ASN A 216 -12.62 18.50 -5.11
C ASN A 216 -12.12 19.71 -4.29
N SER A 217 -11.71 19.49 -3.03
CA SER A 217 -11.24 20.52 -2.08
C SER A 217 -10.10 20.06 -1.21
#